data_AF-M0PEK3-F1
#
_entry.id   AF-M0PEK3-F1
#
_cell.length_a   1.000
_cell.length_b   1.000
_cell.length_c   1.000
_cell.angle_alpha   90.00
_cell.angle_beta   90.00
_cell.angle_gamma   90.00
#
_symmetry.space_group_name_H-M   'P 1'
#
loop_
_entity.id
_entity.type
_entity.pdbx_description
1 polymer ?
#
loop_
_entity_poly.entity_id
_entity_poly.type
_entity_poly.pdbx_seq_one_letter_code
_entity_poly.pdbx_strand_id
1 'polypeptide(L)'
;MLPTLTYLQFHLVFSLPVVAALWYLAPRYDRLRRRRATAGIAILVAIAYLYTTPWISYMIRQGTWWYADGAVLVRALSIPLGEYLFFAIQTVVTGFALHLIGFDPTFREGDFDRAPRIAGVVAGLAMVVVGLRLVTLDPSYLYLGGLIAWVGPVVALQWAVGGGYLVRTPRVWVAATLVPAAYFWIADRIAIEMGTWQLSTELTTGVAVLGLPIEEMLFFASAGVMTVNGLVLFEWVLDWNDRRGRPTGAAADAFEPDATPDRDPEPESADPLDD
;
A
#
# COMPACT_ATOMS: atom_id res chain seq x y z
N MET A 1 -33.22 -19.70 2.20
CA MET A 1 -32.57 -18.40 1.91
C MET A 1 -31.53 -18.19 3.00
N LEU A 2 -30.28 -17.89 2.66
CA LEU A 2 -29.31 -17.46 3.67
C LEU A 2 -29.82 -16.13 4.26
N PRO A 3 -29.78 -15.93 5.58
CA PRO A 3 -30.20 -14.66 6.17
C PRO A 3 -29.29 -13.54 5.68
N THR A 4 -29.86 -12.46 5.13
CA THR A 4 -29.09 -11.28 4.69
C THR A 4 -28.40 -10.67 5.91
N LEU A 5 -27.07 -10.59 5.84
CA LEU A 5 -26.29 -9.94 6.89
C LEU A 5 -26.42 -8.42 6.73
N THR A 6 -26.43 -7.71 7.85
CA THR A 6 -26.15 -6.27 7.80
C THR A 6 -24.69 -6.04 7.41
N TYR A 7 -24.37 -4.85 6.91
CA TYR A 7 -23.02 -4.51 6.50
C TYR A 7 -22.03 -4.57 7.69
N LEU A 8 -22.48 -4.24 8.90
CA LEU A 8 -21.65 -4.38 10.10
C LEU A 8 -21.42 -5.85 10.48
N GLN A 9 -22.44 -6.71 10.34
CA GLN A 9 -22.28 -8.15 10.55
C GLN A 9 -21.35 -8.77 9.51
N PHE A 10 -21.40 -8.31 8.26
CA PHE A 10 -20.42 -8.70 7.24
C PHE A 10 -18.99 -8.44 7.72
N HIS A 11 -18.70 -7.24 8.24
CA HIS A 11 -17.38 -6.93 8.77
C HIS A 11 -17.00 -7.79 9.98
N LEU A 12 -17.95 -8.04 10.89
CA LEU A 12 -17.72 -8.89 12.06
C LEU A 12 -17.34 -10.33 11.68
N VAL A 13 -17.91 -10.86 10.59
CA VAL A 13 -17.72 -12.25 10.17
C VAL A 13 -16.53 -12.42 9.22
N PHE A 14 -16.37 -11.52 8.25
CA PHE A 14 -15.36 -11.67 7.18
C PHE A 14 -14.14 -10.78 7.41
N SER A 15 -14.33 -9.54 7.86
CA SER A 15 -13.23 -8.57 7.86
C SER A 15 -12.39 -8.60 9.15
N LEU A 16 -13.04 -8.52 10.31
CA LEU A 16 -12.36 -8.40 11.60
C LEU A 16 -11.59 -9.67 12.01
N PRO A 17 -12.06 -10.90 11.74
CA PRO A 17 -11.27 -12.09 12.04
C PRO A 17 -9.94 -12.13 11.27
N VAL A 18 -9.93 -11.66 10.02
CA VAL A 18 -8.70 -11.56 9.22
C VAL A 18 -7.77 -10.50 9.78
N VAL A 19 -8.30 -9.32 10.15
CA VAL A 19 -7.49 -8.28 10.82
C VAL A 19 -6.86 -8.83 12.11
N ALA A 20 -7.64 -9.54 12.94
CA ALA A 20 -7.15 -10.13 14.18
C ALA A 20 -6.09 -11.21 13.94
N ALA A 21 -6.30 -12.10 12.97
CA ALA A 21 -5.35 -13.12 12.58
C ALA A 21 -4.03 -12.52 12.07
N LEU A 22 -4.11 -11.53 11.18
CA LEU A 22 -2.94 -10.85 10.64
C LEU A 22 -2.21 -10.02 11.71
N TRP A 23 -2.95 -9.38 12.63
CA TRP A 23 -2.36 -8.70 13.78
C TRP A 23 -1.57 -9.69 14.66
N TYR A 24 -2.14 -10.86 14.94
CA TYR A 24 -1.49 -11.90 15.74
C TYR A 24 -0.23 -12.47 15.06
N LEU A 25 -0.29 -12.66 13.74
CA LEU A 25 0.81 -13.17 12.93
C LEU A 25 1.85 -12.10 12.56
N ALA A 26 1.55 -10.82 12.74
CA ALA A 26 2.40 -9.73 12.31
C ALA A 26 3.81 -9.85 12.93
N PRO A 27 4.87 -9.63 12.14
CA PRO A 27 6.23 -9.76 12.63
C PRO A 27 6.53 -8.78 13.76
N ARG A 28 7.28 -9.26 14.76
CA ARG A 28 7.71 -8.45 15.90
C ARG A 28 8.93 -7.62 15.52
N TYR A 29 8.68 -6.47 14.90
CA TYR A 29 9.72 -5.51 14.56
C TYR A 29 10.32 -4.80 15.79
N ASP A 30 11.56 -4.33 15.62
CA ASP A 30 12.17 -3.37 16.52
C ASP A 30 11.34 -2.09 16.64
N ARG A 31 11.66 -1.26 17.63
CA ARG A 31 10.87 -0.06 17.96
C ARG A 31 10.78 0.93 16.80
N LEU A 32 11.85 1.07 16.00
CA LEU A 32 11.90 2.03 14.91
C LEU A 32 11.05 1.54 13.75
N ARG A 33 11.28 0.31 13.27
CA ARG A 33 10.51 -0.26 12.16
C ARG A 33 9.03 -0.42 12.50
N ARG A 34 8.68 -0.77 13.75
CA ARG A 34 7.29 -0.78 14.21
C ARG A 34 6.64 0.61 14.12
N ARG A 35 7.33 1.67 14.54
CA ARG A 35 6.81 3.06 14.43
C ARG A 35 6.58 3.46 12.98
N ARG A 36 7.51 3.11 12.07
CA ARG A 36 7.38 3.39 10.63
C ARG A 36 6.19 2.65 10.02
N ALA A 37 6.07 1.35 10.29
CA ALA A 37 4.95 0.54 9.82
C ALA A 37 3.60 1.09 10.32
N THR A 38 3.47 1.39 11.61
CA THR A 38 2.24 1.96 12.18
C THR A 38 1.92 3.33 11.59
N ALA A 39 2.92 4.22 11.44
CA ALA A 39 2.72 5.54 10.85
C ALA A 39 2.30 5.43 9.37
N GLY A 40 2.96 4.58 8.58
CA GLY A 40 2.63 4.35 7.17
C GLY A 40 1.20 3.85 6.99
N ILE A 41 0.79 2.84 7.77
CA ILE A 41 -0.58 2.32 7.73
C ILE A 41 -1.59 3.40 8.15
N ALA A 42 -1.34 4.14 9.23
CA ALA A 42 -2.24 5.19 9.70
C ALA A 42 -2.40 6.33 8.67
N ILE A 43 -1.30 6.75 8.04
CA ILE A 43 -1.32 7.76 6.97
C ILE A 43 -2.12 7.25 5.78
N LEU A 44 -1.92 6.00 5.35
CA LEU A 44 -2.67 5.45 4.21
C LEU A 44 -4.15 5.26 4.52
N VAL A 45 -4.53 4.91 5.75
CA VAL A 45 -5.95 4.88 6.15
C VAL A 45 -6.56 6.28 6.04
N ALA A 46 -5.85 7.33 6.48
CA ALA A 46 -6.32 8.70 6.33
C ALA A 46 -6.44 9.12 4.86
N ILE A 47 -5.44 8.78 4.03
CA ILE A 47 -5.48 9.04 2.59
C ILE A 47 -6.63 8.27 1.93
N ALA A 48 -6.86 7.01 2.28
CA ALA A 48 -7.97 6.21 1.77
C ALA A 48 -9.31 6.87 2.08
N TYR A 49 -9.50 7.39 3.30
CA TYR A 49 -10.71 8.17 3.60
C TYR A 49 -10.84 9.41 2.72
N LEU A 50 -9.79 10.23 2.63
CA LEU A 50 -9.85 11.49 1.88
C LEU A 50 -10.05 11.28 0.38
N TYR A 51 -9.39 10.27 -0.19
CA TYR A 51 -9.35 10.03 -1.62
C TYR A 51 -10.53 9.18 -2.14
N THR A 52 -10.95 8.18 -1.36
CA THR A 52 -12.00 7.24 -1.77
C THR A 52 -13.39 7.78 -1.49
N THR A 53 -13.58 8.56 -0.42
CA THR A 53 -14.90 9.10 -0.02
C THR A 53 -15.59 9.88 -1.14
N PRO A 54 -14.96 10.87 -1.82
CA PRO A 54 -15.65 11.64 -2.86
C PRO A 54 -16.10 10.77 -4.04
N TRP A 55 -15.26 9.82 -4.45
CA TRP A 55 -15.51 8.94 -5.58
C TRP A 55 -16.62 7.94 -5.27
N ILE A 56 -16.57 7.24 -4.12
CA ILE A 56 -17.63 6.34 -3.66
C ILE A 56 -18.96 7.08 -3.51
N SER A 57 -18.93 8.27 -2.90
CA SER A 57 -20.12 9.10 -2.72
C SER A 57 -20.77 9.46 -4.06
N TYR A 58 -19.96 9.74 -5.08
CA TYR A 58 -20.44 9.99 -6.44
C TYR A 58 -21.07 8.73 -7.05
N MET A 59 -20.40 7.58 -6.99
CA MET A 59 -20.87 6.34 -7.59
C MET A 59 -22.18 5.83 -6.96
N ILE A 60 -22.31 5.91 -5.63
CA ILE A 60 -23.54 5.57 -4.91
C ILE A 60 -24.69 6.50 -5.36
N ARG A 61 -24.44 7.81 -5.50
CA ARG A 61 -25.47 8.75 -5.99
C ARG A 61 -25.92 8.48 -7.42
N GLN A 62 -25.03 7.94 -8.27
CA GLN A 62 -25.40 7.51 -9.62
C GLN A 62 -26.18 6.18 -9.62
N GLY A 63 -26.28 5.48 -8.49
CA GLY A 63 -26.93 4.18 -8.41
C GLY A 63 -26.06 3.04 -8.92
N THR A 64 -24.74 3.21 -8.92
CA THR A 64 -23.80 2.15 -9.38
C THR A 64 -23.93 0.89 -8.54
N TRP A 65 -24.18 1.05 -7.24
CA TRP A 65 -24.62 -0.01 -6.33
C TRP A 65 -25.50 0.55 -5.23
N TRP A 66 -26.25 -0.34 -4.58
CA TRP A 66 -27.09 -0.04 -3.42
C TRP A 66 -27.06 -1.20 -2.43
N TYR A 67 -27.67 -1.01 -1.27
CA TYR A 67 -27.66 -1.95 -0.15
C TYR A 67 -29.08 -2.44 0.11
N ALA A 68 -29.22 -3.66 0.60
CA ALA A 68 -30.52 -4.19 1.01
C ALA A 68 -31.16 -3.35 2.13
N ASP A 69 -32.49 -3.42 2.20
CA ASP A 69 -33.27 -2.81 3.28
C ASP A 69 -32.78 -3.30 4.64
N GLY A 70 -32.48 -2.36 5.54
CA GLY A 70 -31.96 -2.66 6.87
C GLY A 70 -30.48 -3.09 6.92
N ALA A 71 -29.78 -3.24 5.78
CA ALA A 71 -28.36 -3.61 5.78
C ALA A 71 -27.44 -2.48 6.30
N VAL A 72 -27.89 -1.22 6.22
CA VAL A 72 -27.14 -0.04 6.63
C VAL A 72 -27.66 0.51 7.95
N LEU A 73 -26.82 0.42 9.01
CA LEU A 73 -27.16 0.93 10.34
C LEU A 73 -27.05 2.46 10.45
N VAL A 74 -25.96 3.03 9.94
CA VAL A 74 -25.65 4.47 10.02
C VAL A 74 -25.09 4.94 8.67
N ARG A 75 -25.41 6.18 8.28
CA ARG A 75 -24.79 6.87 7.16
C ARG A 75 -24.07 8.14 7.65
N ALA A 76 -22.89 8.40 7.12
CA ALA A 76 -22.17 9.67 7.28
C ALA A 76 -21.86 10.21 5.89
N LEU A 77 -22.10 11.51 5.65
CA LEU A 77 -21.97 12.13 4.32
C LEU A 77 -22.70 11.35 3.20
N SER A 78 -23.86 10.76 3.53
CA SER A 78 -24.68 9.89 2.67
C SER A 78 -24.10 8.51 2.34
N ILE A 79 -22.90 8.19 2.84
CA ILE A 79 -22.24 6.90 2.65
C ILE A 79 -22.48 6.01 3.88
N PRO A 80 -22.80 4.71 3.72
CA PRO A 80 -22.88 3.78 4.85
C PRO A 80 -21.60 3.75 5.68
N LEU A 81 -21.73 3.60 7.00
CA LEU A 81 -20.59 3.40 7.90
C LEU A 81 -19.74 2.18 7.48
N GLY A 82 -20.38 1.15 6.91
CA GLY A 82 -19.68 -0.03 6.40
C GLY A 82 -18.60 0.30 5.37
N GLU A 83 -18.86 1.20 4.43
CA GLU A 83 -17.86 1.61 3.43
C GLU A 83 -16.61 2.20 4.06
N TYR A 84 -16.79 3.07 5.06
CA TYR A 84 -15.66 3.65 5.80
C TYR A 84 -14.85 2.57 6.52
N LEU A 85 -15.52 1.63 7.19
CA LEU A 85 -14.86 0.48 7.81
C LEU A 85 -14.12 -0.35 6.76
N PHE A 86 -14.72 -0.52 5.58
CA PHE A 86 -14.16 -1.27 4.49
C PHE A 86 -12.84 -0.66 3.98
N PHE A 87 -12.80 0.66 3.75
CA PHE A 87 -11.56 1.35 3.33
C PHE A 87 -10.45 1.16 4.34
N ALA A 88 -10.75 1.34 5.63
CA ALA A 88 -9.77 1.19 6.70
C ALA A 88 -9.31 -0.26 6.85
N ILE A 89 -10.24 -1.21 6.91
CA ILE A 89 -9.94 -2.63 7.09
C ILE A 89 -9.13 -3.15 5.91
N GLN A 90 -9.52 -2.86 4.66
CA GLN A 90 -8.75 -3.31 3.49
C GLN A 90 -7.33 -2.74 3.51
N THR A 91 -7.17 -1.47 3.87
CA THR A 91 -5.83 -0.84 4.02
C THR A 91 -5.01 -1.54 5.10
N VAL A 92 -5.61 -1.82 6.27
CA VAL A 92 -4.94 -2.49 7.39
C VAL A 92 -4.57 -3.94 7.07
N VAL A 93 -5.50 -4.72 6.48
CA VAL A 93 -5.26 -6.10 6.05
C VAL A 93 -4.14 -6.15 5.02
N THR A 94 -4.19 -5.28 4.02
CA THR A 94 -3.15 -5.20 2.98
C THR A 94 -1.80 -4.80 3.58
N GLY A 95 -1.80 -3.85 4.51
CA GLY A 95 -0.61 -3.44 5.24
C GLY A 95 -0.01 -4.58 6.06
N PHE A 96 -0.81 -5.31 6.84
CA PHE A 96 -0.29 -6.45 7.59
C PHE A 96 0.17 -7.58 6.69
N ALA A 97 -0.54 -7.88 5.60
CA ALA A 97 -0.12 -8.90 4.63
C ALA A 97 1.24 -8.54 4.01
N LEU A 98 1.46 -7.28 3.62
CA LEU A 98 2.76 -6.81 3.14
C LEU A 98 3.86 -7.03 4.18
N HIS A 99 3.62 -6.66 5.44
CA HIS A 99 4.62 -6.83 6.49
C HIS A 99 4.87 -8.30 6.81
N LEU A 100 3.86 -9.16 6.73
CA LEU A 100 3.98 -10.60 6.94
C LEU A 100 4.78 -11.28 5.81
N ILE A 101 4.53 -10.90 4.56
CA ILE A 101 5.32 -11.34 3.39
C ILE A 101 6.76 -10.84 3.51
N GLY A 102 6.93 -9.62 4.02
CA GLY A 102 8.23 -8.99 4.21
C GLY A 102 8.74 -8.34 2.94
N PHE A 103 9.36 -7.17 3.09
CA PHE A 103 9.99 -6.44 2.00
C PHE A 103 11.26 -5.73 2.48
N ASP A 104 12.14 -5.41 1.52
CA ASP A 104 13.39 -4.68 1.74
C ASP A 104 13.23 -3.20 1.33
N PRO A 105 13.03 -2.27 2.29
CA PRO A 105 12.91 -0.84 1.99
C PRO A 105 14.24 -0.18 1.65
N THR A 106 15.37 -0.91 1.64
CA THR A 106 16.70 -0.32 1.41
C THR A 106 16.77 0.40 0.07
N PHE A 107 17.15 1.68 0.13
CA PHE A 107 17.52 2.47 -1.03
C PHE A 107 18.76 1.90 -1.71
N ARG A 108 18.71 1.82 -3.05
CA ARG A 108 19.83 1.41 -3.90
C ARG A 108 20.07 2.43 -5.02
N GLU A 109 21.33 2.52 -5.47
CA GLU A 109 21.67 3.29 -6.66
C GLU A 109 20.87 2.77 -7.87
N GLY A 110 20.26 3.67 -8.64
CA GLY A 110 19.32 3.34 -9.72
C GLY A 110 17.83 3.39 -9.34
N ASP A 111 17.46 3.43 -8.05
CA ASP A 111 16.03 3.50 -7.66
C ASP A 111 15.36 4.82 -8.15
N PHE A 112 16.14 5.85 -8.53
CA PHE A 112 15.67 7.12 -9.11
C PHE A 112 15.70 7.19 -10.64
N ASP A 113 15.96 6.08 -11.33
CA ASP A 113 16.04 6.04 -12.78
C ASP A 113 14.80 6.66 -13.45
N ARG A 114 15.05 7.51 -14.45
CA ARG A 114 14.00 8.32 -15.08
C ARG A 114 13.03 7.47 -15.89
N ALA A 115 13.52 6.43 -16.56
CA ALA A 115 12.71 5.59 -17.45
C ALA A 115 11.49 4.95 -16.76
N PRO A 116 11.63 4.19 -15.65
CA PRO A 116 10.47 3.59 -14.99
C PRO A 116 9.52 4.64 -14.39
N ARG A 117 10.07 5.78 -13.91
CA ARG A 117 9.26 6.88 -13.37
C ARG A 117 8.40 7.53 -14.44
N ILE A 118 9.00 7.88 -15.58
CA ILE A 118 8.28 8.45 -16.73
C ILE A 118 7.25 7.46 -17.26
N ALA A 119 7.61 6.18 -17.41
CA ALA A 119 6.69 5.15 -17.88
C ALA A 119 5.45 5.03 -16.98
N GLY A 120 5.63 4.99 -15.66
CA GLY A 120 4.50 4.92 -14.73
C GLY A 120 3.66 6.20 -14.68
N VAL A 121 4.27 7.38 -14.84
CA VAL A 121 3.53 8.66 -15.00
C VAL A 121 2.67 8.63 -16.26
N VAL A 122 3.26 8.26 -17.39
CA VAL A 122 2.53 8.17 -18.67
C VAL A 122 1.40 7.15 -18.57
N ALA A 123 1.64 5.99 -17.95
CA ALA A 123 0.62 4.99 -17.73
C ALA A 123 -0.53 5.52 -16.85
N GLY A 124 -0.23 6.15 -15.71
CA GLY A 124 -1.25 6.71 -14.82
C GLY A 124 -2.05 7.85 -15.46
N LEU A 125 -1.42 8.72 -16.25
CA LEU A 125 -2.13 9.75 -17.02
C LEU A 125 -3.00 9.14 -18.13
N ALA A 126 -2.50 8.11 -18.81
CA ALA A 126 -3.28 7.38 -19.80
C ALA A 126 -4.50 6.71 -19.17
N MET A 127 -4.41 6.16 -17.96
CA MET A 127 -5.55 5.62 -17.23
C MET A 127 -6.63 6.68 -16.99
N VAL A 128 -6.26 7.91 -16.61
CA VAL A 128 -7.24 9.00 -16.48
C VAL A 128 -7.96 9.26 -17.80
N VAL A 129 -7.21 9.45 -18.88
CA VAL A 129 -7.79 9.75 -20.20
C VAL A 129 -8.69 8.60 -20.69
N VAL A 130 -8.21 7.36 -20.60
CA VAL A 130 -8.95 6.17 -21.03
C VAL A 130 -10.18 5.95 -20.16
N GLY A 131 -10.05 6.04 -18.84
CA GLY A 131 -11.16 5.86 -17.90
C GLY A 131 -12.27 6.89 -18.13
N LEU A 132 -11.91 8.18 -18.26
CA LEU A 132 -12.87 9.23 -18.59
C LEU A 132 -13.49 9.04 -19.97
N ARG A 133 -12.73 8.58 -20.96
CA ARG A 133 -13.27 8.25 -22.29
C ARG A 133 -14.30 7.13 -22.19
N LEU A 134 -14.01 6.05 -21.46
CA LEU A 134 -14.93 4.93 -21.27
C LEU A 134 -16.27 5.39 -20.69
N VAL A 135 -16.25 6.25 -19.66
CA VAL A 135 -17.48 6.82 -19.06
C VAL A 135 -18.36 7.56 -20.09
N THR A 136 -17.77 8.12 -21.14
CA THR A 136 -18.52 8.84 -22.19
C THR A 136 -19.05 7.94 -23.32
N LEU A 137 -18.65 6.67 -23.39
CA LEU A 137 -19.03 5.78 -24.48
C LEU A 137 -20.40 5.15 -24.27
N ASP A 138 -20.64 4.64 -23.06
CA ASP A 138 -21.89 3.96 -22.70
C ASP A 138 -22.06 3.98 -21.17
N PRO A 139 -23.30 4.10 -20.64
CA PRO A 139 -23.58 3.98 -19.20
C PRO A 139 -22.98 2.74 -18.55
N SER A 140 -22.90 1.60 -19.25
CA SER A 140 -22.34 0.34 -18.74
C SER A 140 -20.86 0.44 -18.33
N TYR A 141 -20.16 1.47 -18.80
CA TYR A 141 -18.76 1.72 -18.47
C TYR A 141 -18.58 2.73 -17.33
N LEU A 142 -19.65 3.24 -16.72
CA LEU A 142 -19.54 4.23 -15.64
C LEU A 142 -18.64 3.72 -14.51
N TYR A 143 -18.89 2.50 -14.02
CA TYR A 143 -18.10 1.95 -12.92
C TYR A 143 -16.66 1.66 -13.36
N LEU A 144 -16.47 0.86 -14.41
CA LEU A 144 -15.13 0.49 -14.87
C LEU A 144 -14.28 1.70 -15.27
N GLY A 145 -14.84 2.60 -16.08
CA GLY A 145 -14.16 3.82 -16.52
C GLY A 145 -13.86 4.76 -15.36
N GLY A 146 -14.82 4.95 -14.46
CA GLY A 146 -14.65 5.73 -13.24
C GLY A 146 -13.58 5.16 -12.30
N LEU A 147 -13.50 3.83 -12.18
CA LEU A 147 -12.46 3.13 -11.42
C LEU A 147 -11.08 3.36 -12.04
N ILE A 148 -10.92 3.13 -13.34
CA ILE A 148 -9.63 3.33 -14.04
C ILE A 148 -9.17 4.79 -13.90
N ALA A 149 -10.08 5.75 -14.09
CA ALA A 149 -9.77 7.17 -13.95
C ALA A 149 -9.42 7.56 -12.50
N TRP A 150 -10.02 6.91 -11.51
CA TRP A 150 -9.70 7.11 -10.09
C TRP A 150 -8.34 6.53 -9.69
N VAL A 151 -7.92 5.40 -10.27
CA VAL A 151 -6.61 4.79 -9.95
C VAL A 151 -5.45 5.57 -10.59
N GLY A 152 -5.66 6.11 -11.79
CA GLY A 152 -4.62 6.73 -12.61
C GLY A 152 -3.75 7.80 -11.91
N PRO A 153 -4.32 8.79 -11.21
CA PRO A 153 -3.54 9.84 -10.54
C PRO A 153 -2.62 9.31 -9.44
N VAL A 154 -3.07 8.31 -8.69
CA VAL A 154 -2.28 7.69 -7.62
C VAL A 154 -1.15 6.87 -8.21
N VAL A 155 -1.40 6.10 -9.27
CA VAL A 155 -0.35 5.36 -10.00
C VAL A 155 0.69 6.34 -10.55
N ALA A 156 0.26 7.43 -11.20
CA ALA A 156 1.19 8.43 -11.71
C ALA A 156 2.07 9.01 -10.60
N LEU A 157 1.48 9.38 -9.45
CA LEU A 157 2.21 9.92 -8.30
C LEU A 157 3.20 8.92 -7.71
N GLN A 158 2.76 7.69 -7.43
CA GLN A 158 3.59 6.66 -6.80
C GLN A 158 4.79 6.29 -7.67
N TRP A 159 4.56 6.12 -8.96
CA TRP A 159 5.63 5.81 -9.90
C TRP A 159 6.53 7.02 -10.18
N ALA A 160 6.01 8.24 -10.14
CA ALA A 160 6.84 9.45 -10.18
C ALA A 160 7.80 9.51 -8.98
N VAL A 161 7.38 9.06 -7.80
CA VAL A 161 8.21 9.07 -6.58
C VAL A 161 9.31 8.01 -6.63
N GLY A 162 8.96 6.74 -6.89
CA GLY A 162 9.91 5.64 -6.76
C GLY A 162 9.72 4.49 -7.76
N GLY A 163 9.38 4.80 -9.01
CA GLY A 163 9.20 3.78 -10.07
C GLY A 163 10.40 2.84 -10.24
N GLY A 164 11.64 3.30 -10.02
CA GLY A 164 12.83 2.43 -10.06
C GLY A 164 12.83 1.37 -8.96
N TYR A 165 12.49 1.77 -7.72
CA TYR A 165 12.32 0.85 -6.60
C TYR A 165 11.18 -0.18 -6.86
N LEU A 166 10.05 0.28 -7.41
CA LEU A 166 8.89 -0.59 -7.68
C LEU A 166 9.19 -1.66 -8.74
N VAL A 167 9.92 -1.31 -9.81
CA VAL A 167 10.34 -2.26 -10.86
C VAL A 167 11.33 -3.30 -10.35
N ARG A 168 12.10 -2.99 -9.31
CA ARG A 168 13.05 -3.91 -8.69
C ARG A 168 12.39 -4.99 -7.83
N THR A 169 11.23 -4.71 -7.25
CA THR A 169 10.58 -5.57 -6.25
C THR A 169 9.17 -6.07 -6.62
N PRO A 170 8.87 -6.39 -7.91
CA PRO A 170 7.51 -6.65 -8.39
C PRO A 170 6.81 -7.79 -7.69
N ARG A 171 7.54 -8.88 -7.43
CA ARG A 171 6.97 -10.09 -6.82
C ARG A 171 6.36 -9.81 -5.45
N VAL A 172 7.03 -8.98 -4.64
CA VAL A 172 6.61 -8.71 -3.27
C VAL A 172 5.34 -7.87 -3.27
N TRP A 173 5.32 -6.76 -4.01
CA TRP A 173 4.14 -5.91 -4.00
C TRP A 173 2.95 -6.54 -4.73
N VAL A 174 3.17 -7.29 -5.82
CA VAL A 174 2.11 -8.05 -6.49
C VAL A 174 1.51 -9.09 -5.55
N ALA A 175 2.33 -9.88 -4.84
CA ALA A 175 1.82 -10.87 -3.89
C ALA A 175 1.05 -10.21 -2.74
N ALA A 176 1.59 -9.13 -2.17
CA ALA A 176 0.95 -8.38 -1.09
C ALA A 176 -0.35 -7.69 -1.51
N THR A 177 -0.55 -7.44 -2.80
CA THR A 177 -1.82 -6.96 -3.35
C THR A 177 -2.81 -8.10 -3.60
N LEU A 178 -2.39 -9.15 -4.32
CA LEU A 178 -3.30 -10.17 -4.80
C LEU A 178 -3.77 -11.13 -3.70
N VAL A 179 -2.96 -11.40 -2.68
CA VAL A 179 -3.35 -12.29 -1.57
C VAL A 179 -4.53 -11.70 -0.77
N PRO A 180 -4.47 -10.46 -0.27
CA PRO A 180 -5.63 -9.80 0.34
C PRO A 180 -6.80 -9.62 -0.63
N ALA A 181 -6.53 -9.22 -1.88
CA ALA A 181 -7.58 -9.02 -2.88
C ALA A 181 -8.38 -10.30 -3.12
N ALA A 182 -7.71 -11.45 -3.26
CA ALA A 182 -8.37 -12.74 -3.44
C ALA A 182 -9.29 -13.10 -2.26
N TYR A 183 -8.87 -12.82 -1.02
CA TYR A 183 -9.74 -13.01 0.14
C TYR A 183 -10.99 -12.13 0.03
N PHE A 184 -10.80 -10.85 -0.27
CA PHE A 184 -11.92 -9.92 -0.37
C PHE A 184 -12.82 -10.18 -1.58
N TRP A 185 -12.31 -10.69 -2.70
CA TRP A 185 -13.13 -11.15 -3.82
C TRP A 185 -14.09 -12.26 -3.40
N ILE A 186 -13.61 -13.21 -2.61
CA ILE A 186 -14.45 -14.29 -2.09
C ILE A 186 -15.51 -13.72 -1.14
N ALA A 187 -15.10 -12.85 -0.21
CA ALA A 187 -16.02 -12.26 0.76
C ALA A 187 -17.10 -11.38 0.07
N ASP A 188 -16.69 -10.56 -0.90
CA ASP A 188 -17.57 -9.67 -1.65
C ASP A 188 -18.57 -10.46 -2.51
N ARG A 189 -18.11 -11.51 -3.19
CA ARG A 189 -19.00 -12.42 -3.92
C ARG A 189 -20.07 -13.01 -3.00
N ILE A 190 -19.68 -13.49 -1.81
CA ILE A 190 -20.63 -14.02 -0.83
C ILE A 190 -21.64 -12.94 -0.42
N ALA A 191 -21.19 -11.71 -0.18
CA ALA A 191 -22.08 -10.61 0.22
C ALA A 191 -23.10 -10.25 -0.87
N ILE A 192 -22.69 -10.25 -2.13
CA ILE A 192 -23.56 -10.06 -3.30
C ILE A 192 -24.57 -11.20 -3.41
N GLU A 193 -24.13 -12.46 -3.29
CA GLU A 193 -25.02 -13.63 -3.32
C GLU A 193 -26.05 -13.63 -2.17
N MET A 194 -25.69 -13.07 -1.01
CA MET A 194 -26.59 -12.87 0.14
C MET A 194 -27.49 -11.63 0.00
N GLY A 195 -27.28 -10.81 -1.02
CA GLY A 195 -28.03 -9.60 -1.30
C GLY A 195 -27.69 -8.40 -0.40
N THR A 196 -26.59 -8.45 0.37
CA THR A 196 -26.19 -7.38 1.30
C THR A 196 -26.01 -6.05 0.56
N TRP A 197 -25.38 -6.12 -0.62
CA TRP A 197 -25.36 -5.07 -1.63
C TRP A 197 -25.52 -5.67 -3.02
N GLN A 198 -25.98 -4.83 -3.94
CA GLN A 198 -26.29 -5.19 -5.31
C GLN A 198 -25.71 -4.12 -6.24
N LEU A 199 -25.18 -4.55 -7.38
CA LEU A 199 -24.63 -3.68 -8.40
C LEU A 199 -25.66 -3.46 -9.52
N SER A 200 -25.60 -2.26 -10.12
CA SER A 200 -26.42 -1.94 -11.28
C SER A 200 -26.00 -2.74 -12.50
N THR A 201 -26.96 -3.41 -13.16
CA THR A 201 -26.72 -4.07 -14.45
C THR A 201 -26.58 -3.08 -15.61
N GLU A 202 -27.01 -1.83 -15.42
CA GLU A 202 -26.92 -0.77 -16.43
C GLU A 202 -25.60 -0.01 -16.35
N LEU A 203 -25.00 0.12 -15.16
CA LEU A 203 -23.80 0.93 -14.92
C LEU A 203 -22.51 0.10 -14.78
N THR A 204 -22.61 -1.20 -15.03
CA THR A 204 -21.51 -2.17 -15.02
C THR A 204 -21.43 -2.89 -16.36
N THR A 205 -20.26 -3.42 -16.67
CA THR A 205 -19.95 -4.07 -17.96
C THR A 205 -20.67 -5.39 -18.16
N GLY A 206 -21.27 -5.96 -17.11
CA GLY A 206 -21.87 -7.30 -17.13
C GLY A 206 -20.85 -8.44 -17.21
N VAL A 207 -19.54 -8.15 -17.19
CA VAL A 207 -18.49 -9.17 -17.20
C VAL A 207 -18.26 -9.67 -15.77
N ALA A 208 -18.57 -10.94 -15.53
CA ALA A 208 -18.29 -11.61 -14.27
C ALA A 208 -17.21 -12.69 -14.44
N VAL A 209 -16.22 -12.68 -13.55
CA VAL A 209 -15.17 -13.70 -13.47
C VAL A 209 -15.40 -14.49 -12.19
N LEU A 210 -15.60 -15.81 -12.31
CA LEU A 210 -15.98 -16.66 -11.19
C LEU A 210 -17.12 -16.03 -10.37
N GLY A 211 -18.19 -15.59 -11.05
CA GLY A 211 -19.40 -15.05 -10.42
C GLY A 211 -19.26 -13.66 -9.76
N LEU A 212 -18.08 -13.03 -9.79
CA LEU A 212 -17.87 -11.69 -9.27
C LEU A 212 -17.68 -10.69 -10.44
N PRO A 213 -18.34 -9.51 -10.41
CA PRO A 213 -18.12 -8.46 -11.41
C PRO A 213 -16.64 -8.07 -11.52
N ILE A 214 -16.17 -7.86 -12.74
CA ILE A 214 -14.76 -7.51 -12.98
C ILE A 214 -14.38 -6.17 -12.31
N GLU A 215 -15.33 -5.24 -12.20
CA GLU A 215 -15.14 -3.95 -11.55
C GLU A 215 -14.82 -4.09 -10.07
N GLU A 216 -15.54 -4.97 -9.35
CA GLU A 216 -15.23 -5.30 -7.96
C GLU A 216 -13.84 -5.92 -7.85
N MET A 217 -13.52 -6.90 -8.72
CA MET A 217 -12.20 -7.53 -8.71
C MET A 217 -11.08 -6.50 -8.86
N LEU A 218 -11.24 -5.60 -9.83
CA LEU A 218 -10.29 -4.52 -10.11
C LEU A 218 -10.26 -3.48 -9.00
N PHE A 219 -11.39 -3.17 -8.34
CA PHE A 219 -11.44 -2.25 -7.21
C PHE A 219 -10.56 -2.76 -6.06
N PHE A 220 -10.77 -4.00 -5.64
CA PHE A 220 -9.98 -4.65 -4.59
C PHE A 220 -8.49 -4.72 -4.91
N ALA A 221 -8.16 -5.15 -6.13
CA ALA A 221 -6.78 -5.21 -6.58
C ALA A 221 -6.13 -3.82 -6.65
N SER A 222 -6.84 -2.82 -7.17
CA SER A 222 -6.30 -1.47 -7.34
C SER A 222 -6.09 -0.76 -6.01
N ALA A 223 -7.06 -0.82 -5.11
CA ALA A 223 -6.92 -0.30 -3.75
C ALA A 223 -5.77 -1.02 -3.00
N GLY A 224 -5.62 -2.33 -3.21
CA GLY A 224 -4.49 -3.10 -2.71
C GLY A 224 -3.15 -2.62 -3.28
N VAL A 225 -3.04 -2.44 -4.59
CA VAL A 225 -1.79 -2.00 -5.25
C VAL A 225 -1.39 -0.61 -4.80
N MET A 226 -2.34 0.33 -4.71
CA MET A 226 -2.09 1.68 -4.23
C MET A 226 -1.65 1.67 -2.77
N THR A 227 -2.25 0.83 -1.93
CA THR A 227 -1.85 0.69 -0.53
C THR A 227 -0.43 0.14 -0.41
N VAL A 228 -0.15 -0.98 -1.09
CA VAL A 228 1.17 -1.63 -1.03
C VAL A 228 2.25 -0.71 -1.55
N ASN A 229 2.07 -0.12 -2.74
CA ASN A 229 3.01 0.83 -3.31
C ASN A 229 3.25 2.02 -2.37
N GLY A 230 2.19 2.53 -1.74
CA GLY A 230 2.30 3.60 -0.76
C GLY A 230 3.17 3.23 0.44
N LEU A 231 2.99 2.04 1.02
CA LEU A 231 3.76 1.57 2.18
C LEU A 231 5.22 1.33 1.84
N VAL A 232 5.49 0.62 0.74
CA VAL A 232 6.87 0.29 0.37
C VAL A 232 7.65 1.55 0.00
N LEU A 233 7.02 2.50 -0.70
CA LEU A 233 7.64 3.78 -1.03
C LEU A 233 7.84 4.66 0.20
N PHE A 234 6.90 4.66 1.15
CA PHE A 234 7.02 5.42 2.39
C PHE A 234 8.25 4.96 3.19
N GLU A 235 8.39 3.65 3.45
CA GLU A 235 9.56 3.14 4.19
C GLU A 235 10.86 3.30 3.40
N TRP A 236 10.82 3.15 2.07
CA TRP A 236 11.97 3.40 1.20
C TRP A 236 12.45 4.86 1.25
N VAL A 237 11.54 5.83 1.19
CA VAL A 237 11.87 7.26 1.34
C VAL A 237 12.47 7.55 2.73
N LEU A 238 11.98 6.89 3.79
CA LEU A 238 12.54 7.05 5.13
C LEU A 238 13.98 6.50 5.22
N ASP A 239 14.26 5.32 4.65
CA ASP A 239 15.64 4.78 4.60
C ASP A 239 16.58 5.70 3.79
N TRP A 240 16.12 6.22 2.67
CA TRP A 240 16.86 7.19 1.86
C TRP A 240 17.20 8.47 2.65
N ASN A 241 16.24 9.01 3.39
CA ASN A 241 16.43 10.19 4.25
C ASN A 241 17.43 9.91 5.38
N ASP A 242 17.33 8.76 6.05
CA ASP A 242 18.27 8.38 7.10
C ASP A 242 19.71 8.34 6.58
N ARG A 243 19.92 7.77 5.38
CA ARG A 243 21.25 7.65 4.77
C ARG A 243 21.84 8.99 4.35
N ARG A 244 21.02 9.89 3.83
CA ARG A 244 21.43 11.27 3.52
C ARG A 244 21.70 12.09 4.78
N GLY A 245 20.96 11.85 5.86
CA GLY A 245 21.07 12.55 7.13
C GLY A 245 22.24 12.11 8.01
N ARG A 246 22.90 10.97 7.69
CA ARG A 246 24.15 10.59 8.34
C ARG A 246 25.26 11.54 7.85
N PRO A 247 25.86 12.38 8.71
CA PRO A 247 27.04 13.14 8.31
C PRO A 247 28.11 12.16 7.81
N THR A 248 28.78 12.53 6.72
CA THR A 248 29.91 11.82 6.13
C THR A 248 31.11 11.91 7.09
N GLY A 249 31.00 11.30 8.26
CA GLY A 249 31.95 11.37 9.37
C GLY A 249 32.83 10.12 9.50
N ALA A 250 33.02 9.37 8.42
CA ALA A 250 34.01 8.28 8.33
C ALA A 250 35.22 8.68 7.48
N ALA A 251 35.43 9.99 7.29
CA ALA A 251 36.64 10.55 6.69
C ALA A 251 37.56 11.21 7.74
N ALA A 252 37.15 11.23 9.02
CA ALA A 252 37.96 11.78 10.12
C ALA A 252 39.00 10.78 10.68
N ASP A 253 38.87 9.48 10.38
CA ASP A 253 39.82 8.45 10.85
C ASP A 253 40.86 8.06 9.77
N ALA A 254 40.91 8.78 8.64
CA ALA A 254 41.80 8.45 7.50
C ALA A 254 43.01 9.39 7.35
N PHE A 255 43.25 10.28 8.31
CA PHE A 255 44.42 11.18 8.30
C PHE A 255 45.03 11.29 9.71
N GLU A 256 45.68 10.23 10.16
CA GLU A 256 46.91 10.38 10.93
C GLU A 256 48.05 9.72 10.12
N PRO A 257 48.99 10.51 9.56
CA PRO A 257 50.11 9.98 8.82
C PRO A 257 51.11 9.34 9.77
N ASP A 258 51.45 8.08 9.49
CA ASP A 258 52.65 7.43 9.99
C ASP A 258 53.89 8.12 9.41
N ALA A 259 54.71 8.71 10.29
CA ALA A 259 56.12 9.03 10.05
C ALA A 259 56.85 9.27 11.40
N THR A 260 57.55 8.22 11.83
CA THR A 260 58.56 8.10 12.89
C THR A 260 59.87 8.87 12.55
N PRO A 261 60.82 9.08 13.50
CA PRO A 261 61.92 8.09 13.63
C PRO A 261 62.51 7.90 15.04
N ASP A 262 63.06 6.70 15.23
CA ASP A 262 64.19 6.29 16.08
C ASP A 262 64.52 7.08 17.37
N ARG A 263 64.35 6.40 18.50
CA ARG A 263 65.28 6.51 19.63
C ARG A 263 66.04 5.19 19.75
N ASP A 264 67.33 5.25 19.42
CA ASP A 264 68.29 4.19 19.68
C ASP A 264 68.30 3.77 21.17
N PRO A 265 68.59 2.49 21.47
CA PRO A 265 68.75 2.01 22.84
C PRO A 265 70.13 2.43 23.38
N GLU A 266 70.17 3.03 24.57
CA GLU A 266 71.42 3.24 25.31
C GLU A 266 72.05 1.89 25.68
N PRO A 267 73.39 1.74 25.55
CA PRO A 267 74.07 0.49 25.81
C PRO A 267 74.29 0.26 27.31
N GLU A 268 74.06 -0.98 27.72
CA GLU A 268 74.47 -1.58 28.97
C GLU A 268 76.02 -1.53 29.05
N SER A 269 76.57 -0.79 30.02
CA SER A 269 78.00 -0.84 30.35
C SER A 269 78.21 -0.96 31.86
N ALA A 270 78.59 -2.19 32.24
CA ALA A 270 79.46 -2.65 33.32
C ALA A 270 79.81 -1.72 34.51
N ASP A 271 79.72 -2.34 35.69
CA ASP A 271 80.36 -2.02 36.98
C ASP A 271 81.70 -1.27 36.91
N PRO A 272 82.01 -0.56 38.00
CA PRO A 272 83.20 -0.95 38.75
C PRO A 272 82.98 -1.12 40.25
N LEU A 273 83.81 -2.03 40.77
CA LEU A 273 84.08 -2.42 42.15
C LEU A 273 84.57 -1.28 43.08
N ASP A 274 84.48 -1.59 44.37
CA ASP A 274 85.26 -1.14 45.54
C ASP A 274 84.76 0.06 46.36
N ASP A 275 84.13 -0.23 47.51
CA ASP A 275 84.75 -0.17 48.86
C ASP A 275 83.93 -0.98 49.91
#